data_AF-A0A2P4T401-F1
#
_entry.id   AF-A0A2P4T401-F1
#
_cell.length_a   1.000
_cell.length_b   1.000
_cell.length_c   1.000
_cell.angle_alpha   90.00
_cell.angle_beta   90.00
_cell.angle_gamma   90.00
#
_symmetry.space_group_name_H-M   'P 1'
#
loop_
_entity.id
_entity.type
_entity.pdbx_description
1 polymer ?
#
loop_
_entity_poly.entity_id
_entity_poly.type
_entity_poly.pdbx_seq_one_letter_code
_entity_poly.pdbx_strand_id
1 'polypeptide(L)'
;QFQIFFSLGIPSTSAEDAAVAKNLNISFTEVIEKLPNGLEKVINSGEFTGMSRQDALKAVTQQAKNKGIGGDLMSDKLRDWLISRQRYWGTPIPVIHCQTCGTVPVPYEDLPVVLPNVTTFTGKGASPLETVPEWVNCACPRCKAEARREIDTMDTFVDSAWYYLRYTDPHNAD
;
A
#
# COMPACT_ATOMS: atom_id res chain seq x y z
N GLN A 1 -0.47 -2.34 -11.73
CA GLN A 1 -0.73 -3.79 -11.70
C GLN A 1 -1.77 -4.03 -10.62
N PHE A 2 -3.02 -4.32 -10.99
CA PHE A 2 -4.06 -4.61 -9.99
C PHE A 2 -3.72 -5.95 -9.33
N GLN A 3 -3.38 -5.93 -8.05
CA GLN A 3 -3.18 -7.15 -7.29
C GLN A 3 -4.57 -7.67 -6.94
N ILE A 4 -5.03 -8.70 -7.67
CA ILE A 4 -6.26 -9.40 -7.34
C ILE A 4 -5.94 -10.29 -6.12
N PHE A 5 -6.47 -9.90 -4.97
CA PHE A 5 -6.44 -10.75 -3.79
C PHE A 5 -7.54 -11.81 -3.94
N PHE A 6 -7.13 -13.06 -4.01
CA PHE A 6 -8.05 -14.19 -3.89
C PHE A 6 -8.12 -14.60 -2.42
N SER A 7 -9.33 -14.65 -1.89
CA SER A 7 -9.60 -15.22 -0.57
C SER A 7 -10.19 -16.61 -0.73
N LEU A 8 -9.78 -17.54 0.11
CA LEU A 8 -10.43 -18.85 0.23
C LEU A 8 -11.59 -18.72 1.21
N GLY A 9 -12.82 -18.91 0.73
CA GLY A 9 -14.00 -18.96 1.60
C GLY A 9 -14.02 -20.27 2.40
N ILE A 10 -14.23 -20.19 3.72
CA ILE A 10 -14.29 -21.35 4.62
C ILE A 10 -15.64 -21.31 5.38
N PRO A 11 -16.74 -21.77 4.75
CA PRO A 11 -18.11 -21.70 5.28
C PRO A 11 -18.30 -22.26 6.69
N SER A 12 -17.57 -23.31 7.06
CA SER A 12 -17.65 -23.92 8.41
C SER A 12 -17.14 -23.00 9.53
N THR A 13 -16.41 -21.94 9.20
CA THR A 13 -15.79 -21.04 10.20
C THR A 13 -16.14 -19.57 10.01
N SER A 14 -16.82 -19.22 8.91
CA SER A 14 -17.20 -17.86 8.55
C SER A 14 -18.68 -17.81 8.18
N ALA A 15 -19.45 -17.00 8.90
CA ALA A 15 -20.89 -16.85 8.66
C ALA A 15 -21.18 -16.21 7.29
N GLU A 16 -20.29 -15.32 6.83
CA GLU A 16 -20.38 -14.69 5.51
C GLU A 16 -20.19 -15.74 4.41
N ASP A 17 -19.15 -16.56 4.53
CA ASP A 17 -18.89 -17.65 3.57
C ASP A 17 -20.00 -18.71 3.60
N ALA A 18 -20.56 -19.01 4.78
CA ALA A 18 -21.70 -19.90 4.92
C ALA A 18 -22.95 -19.39 4.21
N ALA A 19 -23.21 -18.08 4.27
CA ALA A 19 -24.32 -17.45 3.56
C ALA A 19 -24.12 -17.54 2.04
N VAL A 20 -22.91 -17.28 1.56
CA VAL A 20 -22.56 -17.42 0.14
C VAL A 20 -22.72 -18.87 -0.31
N ALA A 21 -22.19 -19.84 0.45
CA ALA A 21 -22.31 -21.26 0.14
C ALA A 21 -23.78 -21.71 0.09
N LYS A 22 -24.61 -21.25 1.04
CA LYS A 22 -26.06 -21.53 1.05
C LYS A 22 -26.77 -20.97 -0.19
N ASN A 23 -26.47 -19.73 -0.56
CA ASN A 23 -27.08 -19.08 -1.74
C ASN A 23 -26.68 -19.77 -3.05
N LEU A 24 -25.46 -20.28 -3.12
CA LEU A 24 -24.94 -21.00 -4.28
C LEU A 24 -25.20 -22.52 -4.21
N ASN A 25 -25.90 -22.99 -3.18
CA ASN A 25 -26.18 -24.41 -2.93
C ASN A 25 -24.90 -25.29 -2.91
N ILE A 26 -23.83 -24.77 -2.31
CA ILE A 26 -22.54 -25.45 -2.13
C ILE A 26 -22.54 -26.13 -0.76
N SER A 27 -22.34 -27.44 -0.75
CA SER A 27 -22.14 -28.21 0.49
C SER A 27 -20.73 -28.01 1.05
N PHE A 28 -20.61 -27.97 2.37
CA PHE A 28 -19.33 -27.90 3.06
C PHE A 28 -19.31 -28.83 4.28
N THR A 29 -18.11 -29.11 4.80
CA THR A 29 -17.89 -29.99 5.95
C THR A 29 -17.33 -29.19 7.12
N GLU A 30 -17.74 -29.53 8.33
CA GLU A 30 -17.19 -28.94 9.56
C GLU A 30 -15.75 -29.39 9.78
N VAL A 31 -14.86 -28.42 10.04
CA VAL A 31 -13.43 -28.66 10.33
C VAL A 31 -13.03 -28.22 11.74
N ILE A 32 -13.93 -27.58 12.48
CA ILE A 32 -13.73 -27.19 13.88
C ILE A 32 -14.88 -27.74 14.73
N GLU A 33 -14.53 -28.40 15.81
CA GLU A 33 -15.44 -28.81 16.88
C GLU A 33 -15.23 -27.92 18.11
N LYS A 34 -16.32 -27.38 18.66
CA LYS A 34 -16.31 -26.67 19.94
C LYS A 34 -16.56 -27.65 21.08
N LEU A 35 -15.61 -27.77 21.98
CA LEU A 35 -15.69 -28.64 23.15
C LEU A 35 -16.50 -27.99 24.28
N PRO A 36 -17.05 -28.77 25.23
CA PRO A 36 -17.86 -28.24 26.34
C PRO A 36 -17.13 -27.23 27.25
N ASN A 37 -15.79 -27.27 27.26
CA ASN A 37 -14.94 -26.34 28.01
C ASN A 37 -14.64 -25.04 27.24
N GLY A 38 -15.26 -24.82 26.08
CA GLY A 38 -15.06 -23.65 25.23
C GLY A 38 -13.82 -23.69 24.34
N LEU A 39 -13.01 -24.77 24.41
CA LEU A 39 -11.86 -24.94 23.53
C LEU A 39 -12.28 -25.44 22.15
N GLU A 40 -11.44 -25.16 21.15
CA GLU A 40 -11.65 -25.56 19.77
C GLU A 40 -10.63 -26.63 19.34
N LYS A 41 -11.15 -27.67 18.69
CA LYS A 41 -10.39 -28.80 18.19
C LYS A 41 -10.62 -28.95 16.69
N VAL A 42 -9.55 -29.26 15.95
CA VAL A 42 -9.65 -29.49 14.51
C VAL A 42 -10.13 -30.91 14.22
N ILE A 43 -11.11 -31.03 13.33
CA ILE A 43 -11.72 -32.29 12.88
C ILE A 43 -11.67 -32.39 11.34
N ASN A 44 -11.84 -33.59 10.79
CA ASN A 44 -11.92 -33.83 9.33
C ASN A 44 -10.74 -33.23 8.52
N SER A 45 -9.54 -33.16 9.10
CA SER A 45 -8.40 -32.38 8.56
C SER A 45 -7.12 -33.22 8.43
N GLY A 46 -7.24 -34.50 8.08
CA GLY A 46 -6.10 -35.40 7.87
C GLY A 46 -5.20 -35.50 9.10
N GLU A 47 -3.90 -35.32 8.91
CA GLU A 47 -2.86 -35.39 9.98
C GLU A 47 -3.02 -34.35 11.10
N PHE A 48 -3.79 -33.27 10.86
CA PHE A 48 -4.05 -32.23 11.85
C PHE A 48 -5.30 -32.51 12.70
N THR A 49 -6.07 -33.56 12.36
CA THR A 49 -7.25 -33.98 13.13
C THR A 49 -6.84 -34.33 14.55
N GLY A 50 -7.51 -33.76 15.54
CA GLY A 50 -7.17 -34.00 16.94
C GLY A 50 -6.49 -32.81 17.64
N MET A 51 -5.82 -31.96 16.87
CA MET A 51 -5.03 -30.85 17.39
C MET A 51 -5.92 -29.71 17.91
N SER A 52 -5.37 -28.91 18.83
CA SER A 52 -5.94 -27.61 19.16
C SER A 52 -5.86 -26.69 17.94
N ARG A 53 -6.76 -25.72 17.83
CA ARG A 53 -6.72 -24.74 16.71
C ARG A 53 -5.36 -24.03 16.60
N GLN A 54 -4.74 -23.68 17.73
CA GLN A 54 -3.45 -22.98 17.75
C GLN A 54 -2.30 -23.87 17.27
N ASP A 55 -2.29 -25.14 17.68
CA ASP A 55 -1.24 -26.08 17.27
C ASP A 55 -1.39 -26.48 15.80
N ALA A 56 -2.63 -26.68 15.35
CA ALA A 56 -2.94 -26.94 13.95
C ALA A 56 -2.49 -25.79 13.04
N LEU A 57 -2.73 -24.53 13.44
CA LEU A 57 -2.27 -23.37 12.67
C LEU A 57 -0.74 -23.37 12.49
N LYS A 58 0.01 -23.64 13.56
CA LYS A 58 1.48 -23.71 13.50
C LYS A 58 1.94 -24.86 12.60
N ALA A 59 1.34 -26.04 12.76
CA ALA A 59 1.69 -27.24 12.00
C ALA A 59 1.40 -27.08 10.50
N VAL A 60 0.23 -26.57 10.14
CA VAL A 60 -0.17 -26.29 8.75
C VAL A 60 0.76 -25.26 8.12
N THR A 61 1.04 -24.16 8.84
CA THR A 61 1.94 -23.10 8.37
C THR A 61 3.36 -23.64 8.12
N GLN A 62 3.88 -24.45 9.03
CA GLN A 62 5.20 -25.06 8.87
C GLN A 62 5.22 -26.04 7.67
N GLN A 63 4.16 -26.83 7.49
CA GLN A 63 4.06 -27.71 6.34
C GLN A 63 3.99 -26.93 5.01
N ALA A 64 3.25 -25.82 4.98
CA ALA A 64 3.17 -24.95 3.81
C ALA A 64 4.54 -24.35 3.46
N LYS A 65 5.32 -23.93 4.46
CA LYS A 65 6.73 -23.49 4.29
C LYS A 65 7.60 -24.58 3.70
N ASN A 66 7.55 -25.78 4.28
CA ASN A 66 8.37 -26.92 3.84
C ASN A 66 8.04 -27.33 2.38
N LYS A 67 6.79 -27.15 1.95
CA LYS A 67 6.33 -27.42 0.59
C LYS A 67 6.55 -26.25 -0.39
N GLY A 68 6.96 -25.07 0.10
CA GLY A 68 7.14 -23.86 -0.72
C GLY A 68 5.84 -23.28 -1.30
N ILE A 69 4.69 -23.56 -0.68
CA ILE A 69 3.36 -23.15 -1.17
C ILE A 69 2.68 -22.10 -0.28
N GLY A 70 3.38 -21.58 0.73
CA GLY A 70 2.85 -20.60 1.65
C GLY A 70 3.70 -20.48 2.92
N GLY A 71 3.16 -19.81 3.93
CA GLY A 71 3.86 -19.58 5.18
C GLY A 71 3.03 -18.77 6.17
N ASP A 72 3.71 -17.97 6.98
CA ASP A 72 3.06 -17.23 8.07
C ASP A 72 1.99 -16.27 7.53
N LEU A 73 0.99 -16.03 8.37
CA LEU A 73 -0.07 -15.07 8.08
C LEU A 73 0.54 -13.67 7.93
N MET A 74 0.28 -13.05 6.79
CA MET A 74 0.55 -11.63 6.56
C MET A 74 -0.71 -10.82 6.87
N SER A 75 -0.55 -9.63 7.46
CA SER A 75 -1.67 -8.71 7.62
C SER A 75 -2.15 -8.22 6.26
N ASP A 76 -3.41 -8.45 5.97
CA ASP A 76 -4.10 -8.01 4.76
C ASP A 76 -4.75 -6.62 4.92
N LYS A 77 -4.52 -5.91 6.03
CA LYS A 77 -5.18 -4.61 6.30
C LYS A 77 -4.33 -3.42 5.92
N LEU A 78 -3.01 -3.54 6.06
CA LEU A 78 -2.09 -2.48 5.68
C LEU A 78 -2.01 -2.41 4.15
N ARG A 79 -2.04 -1.18 3.63
CA ARG A 79 -1.89 -0.87 2.22
C ARG A 79 -0.79 0.17 2.09
N ASP A 80 -0.21 0.25 0.90
CA ASP A 80 0.75 1.29 0.60
C ASP A 80 0.13 2.67 0.80
N TRP A 81 0.92 3.59 1.32
CA TRP A 81 0.48 4.97 1.53
C TRP A 81 0.53 5.74 0.22
N LEU A 82 -0.66 6.09 -0.29
CA LEU A 82 -0.79 6.97 -1.44
C LEU A 82 -0.49 8.41 -0.99
N ILE A 83 0.71 8.90 -1.29
CA ILE A 83 1.18 10.24 -0.90
C ILE A 83 0.88 11.34 -1.93
N SER A 84 0.71 11.01 -3.22
CA SER A 84 0.51 12.02 -4.25
C SER A 84 -0.87 12.70 -4.14
N ARG A 85 -0.91 14.02 -4.28
CA ARG A 85 -2.12 14.84 -4.23
C ARG A 85 -2.17 15.77 -5.43
N GLN A 86 -3.30 15.79 -6.14
CA GLN A 86 -3.56 16.71 -7.25
C GLN A 86 -3.99 18.08 -6.70
N ARG A 87 -3.12 18.69 -5.89
CA ARG A 87 -3.35 19.98 -5.21
C ARG A 87 -2.14 20.87 -5.39
N TYR A 88 -2.41 22.18 -5.44
CA TYR A 88 -1.35 23.18 -5.48
C TYR A 88 -0.61 23.32 -4.15
N TRP A 89 -1.34 23.47 -3.05
CA TRP A 89 -0.74 23.81 -1.77
C TRP A 89 -0.21 22.56 -1.05
N GLY A 90 1.04 22.22 -1.34
CA GLY A 90 1.78 21.14 -0.72
C GLY A 90 3.23 21.11 -1.22
N THR A 91 4.05 20.25 -0.63
CA THR A 91 5.46 20.09 -1.01
C THR A 91 5.56 19.44 -2.40
N PRO A 92 6.22 20.06 -3.40
CA PRO A 92 6.43 19.44 -4.69
C PRO A 92 7.19 18.10 -4.57
N ILE A 93 6.73 17.08 -5.29
CA ILE A 93 7.41 15.79 -5.33
C ILE A 93 8.70 15.95 -6.18
N PRO A 94 9.90 15.63 -5.66
CA PRO A 94 11.17 15.87 -6.35
C PRO A 94 11.48 14.80 -7.40
N VAL A 95 10.57 14.65 -8.36
CA VAL A 95 10.61 13.69 -9.46
C VAL A 95 10.48 14.40 -10.80
N ILE A 96 11.21 13.92 -11.79
CA ILE A 96 11.19 14.37 -13.18
C ILE A 96 10.85 13.17 -14.07
N HIS A 97 9.95 13.37 -15.03
CA HIS A 97 9.53 12.41 -16.02
C HIS A 97 10.23 12.71 -17.36
N CYS A 98 11.13 11.82 -17.77
CA CYS A 98 11.87 11.91 -19.03
C CYS A 98 11.44 10.78 -19.97
N GLN A 99 11.21 11.08 -21.25
CA GLN A 99 10.82 10.07 -22.23
C GLN A 99 11.90 9.02 -22.50
N THR A 100 13.18 9.39 -22.35
CA THR A 100 14.32 8.50 -22.59
C THR A 100 14.74 7.73 -21.33
N CYS A 101 14.72 8.38 -20.16
CA CYS A 101 15.24 7.81 -18.92
C CYS A 101 14.15 7.27 -17.96
N GLY A 102 12.87 7.54 -18.25
CA GLY A 102 11.77 7.26 -17.34
C GLY A 102 11.69 8.25 -16.19
N THR A 103 11.28 7.75 -15.02
CA THR A 103 11.19 8.52 -13.78
C THR A 103 12.58 8.68 -13.17
N VAL A 104 13.01 9.92 -13.01
CA VAL A 104 14.32 10.28 -12.42
C VAL A 104 14.14 11.23 -11.24
N PRO A 105 14.89 11.07 -10.14
CA PRO A 105 14.83 12.01 -9.04
C PRO A 105 15.50 13.33 -9.41
N VAL A 106 15.06 14.41 -8.79
CA VAL A 106 15.80 15.68 -8.78
C VAL A 106 17.12 15.49 -8.01
N PRO A 107 18.26 16.00 -8.51
CA PRO A 107 19.53 15.95 -7.78
C PRO A 107 19.43 16.62 -6.40
N TYR A 108 20.21 16.15 -5.44
CA TYR A 108 20.13 16.66 -4.05
C TYR A 108 20.53 18.14 -3.98
N GLU A 109 21.54 18.53 -4.74
CA GLU A 109 22.03 19.90 -4.88
C GLU A 109 21.02 20.87 -5.51
N ASP A 110 20.01 20.35 -6.22
CA ASP A 110 18.93 21.12 -6.85
C ASP A 110 17.69 21.23 -5.96
N LEU A 111 17.74 20.68 -4.73
CA LEU A 111 16.69 20.86 -3.73
C LEU A 111 16.84 22.21 -3.02
N PRO A 112 15.72 22.83 -2.59
CA PRO A 112 14.35 22.36 -2.74
C PRO A 112 13.76 22.66 -4.12
N VAL A 113 12.83 21.80 -4.58
CA VAL A 113 11.94 22.16 -5.69
C VAL A 113 10.92 23.17 -5.17
N VAL A 114 11.13 24.45 -5.48
CA VAL A 114 10.27 25.54 -5.00
C VAL A 114 8.93 25.51 -5.71
N LEU A 115 7.84 25.63 -4.94
CA LEU A 115 6.48 25.74 -5.47
C LEU A 115 6.34 27.05 -6.28
N PRO A 116 5.86 27.01 -7.54
CA PRO A 116 5.75 28.20 -8.37
C PRO A 116 4.54 29.04 -7.96
N ASN A 117 4.56 30.33 -8.25
CA ASN A 117 3.38 31.17 -8.05
C ASN A 117 2.32 30.89 -9.11
N VAL A 118 1.20 30.28 -8.71
CA VAL A 118 0.03 30.07 -9.57
C VAL A 118 -0.98 31.19 -9.35
N THR A 119 -1.40 31.86 -10.43
CA THR A 119 -2.36 32.98 -10.38
C THR A 119 -3.81 32.55 -10.58
N THR A 120 -4.05 31.36 -11.14
CA THR A 120 -5.39 30.91 -11.54
C THR A 120 -5.71 29.53 -11.00
N PHE A 121 -6.76 29.43 -10.20
CA PHE A 121 -7.28 28.17 -9.66
C PHE A 121 -8.64 27.87 -10.27
N THR A 122 -8.71 26.85 -11.13
CA THR A 122 -9.97 26.46 -11.79
C THR A 122 -10.89 25.65 -10.89
N GLY A 123 -10.37 25.06 -9.81
CA GLY A 123 -11.10 24.20 -8.87
C GLY A 123 -11.61 22.88 -9.47
N LYS A 124 -11.28 22.60 -10.74
CA LYS A 124 -11.70 21.40 -11.48
C LYS A 124 -10.57 20.98 -12.42
N GLY A 125 -10.28 19.68 -12.49
CA GLY A 125 -9.30 19.10 -13.42
C GLY A 125 -7.99 18.68 -12.76
N ALA A 126 -6.93 18.66 -13.55
CA ALA A 126 -5.57 18.28 -13.14
C ALA A 126 -4.96 19.28 -12.14
N SER A 127 -3.80 18.94 -11.58
CA SER A 127 -3.09 19.78 -10.63
C SER A 127 -2.89 21.20 -11.17
N PRO A 128 -3.13 22.27 -10.38
CA PRO A 128 -2.92 23.65 -10.83
C PRO A 128 -1.48 23.93 -11.30
N LEU A 129 -0.52 23.13 -10.84
CA LEU A 129 0.88 23.21 -11.26
C LEU A 129 1.08 22.92 -12.75
N GLU A 130 0.18 22.16 -13.38
CA GLU A 130 0.23 21.90 -14.82
C GLU A 130 0.07 23.18 -15.66
N THR A 131 -0.55 24.21 -15.10
CA THR A 131 -0.81 25.47 -15.80
C THR A 131 0.38 26.43 -15.86
N VAL A 132 1.55 26.02 -15.36
CA VAL A 132 2.78 26.82 -15.31
C VAL A 132 3.90 26.14 -16.11
N PRO A 133 3.89 26.24 -17.46
CA PRO A 133 4.85 25.54 -18.33
C PRO A 133 6.32 25.84 -18.02
N GLU A 134 6.63 27.06 -17.58
CA GLU A 134 7.98 27.48 -17.21
C GLU A 134 8.54 26.76 -15.97
N TRP A 135 7.66 26.23 -15.12
CA TRP A 135 8.05 25.42 -13.97
C TRP A 135 8.00 23.93 -14.29
N VAL A 136 6.97 23.48 -15.02
CA VAL A 136 6.78 22.07 -15.38
C VAL A 136 7.86 21.57 -16.32
N ASN A 137 8.23 22.35 -17.34
CA ASN A 137 9.23 21.93 -18.33
C ASN A 137 10.64 22.12 -17.77
N CYS A 138 11.47 21.09 -17.86
CA CYS A 138 12.84 21.12 -17.40
C CYS A 138 13.72 20.17 -18.23
N ALA A 139 15.04 20.30 -18.11
CA ALA A 139 15.97 19.34 -18.69
C ALA A 139 16.12 18.13 -17.78
N CYS A 140 16.17 16.92 -18.35
CA CYS A 140 16.45 15.71 -17.60
C CYS A 140 17.87 15.80 -16.97
N PRO A 141 18.03 15.58 -15.65
CA PRO A 141 19.35 15.67 -15.02
C PRO A 141 20.34 14.64 -15.59
N ARG A 142 19.84 13.47 -16.06
CA ARG A 142 20.63 12.35 -16.57
C ARG A 142 21.09 12.51 -18.02
N CYS A 143 20.18 12.86 -18.92
CA CYS A 143 20.46 12.90 -20.37
C CYS A 143 20.34 14.29 -21.02
N LYS A 144 19.93 15.30 -20.25
CA LYS A 144 19.69 16.69 -20.69
C LYS A 144 18.60 16.89 -21.74
N ALA A 145 17.89 15.84 -22.15
CA ALA A 145 16.72 15.95 -23.01
C ALA A 145 15.54 16.64 -22.29
N GLU A 146 14.58 17.14 -23.07
CA GLU A 146 13.32 17.69 -22.57
C GLU A 146 12.61 16.70 -21.63
N ALA A 147 12.17 17.21 -20.49
CA ALA A 147 11.50 16.45 -19.44
C ALA A 147 10.46 17.32 -18.73
N ARG A 148 9.62 16.68 -17.92
CA ARG A 148 8.57 17.38 -17.14
C ARG A 148 8.70 17.03 -15.66
N ARG A 149 8.56 18.01 -14.77
CA ARG A 149 8.48 17.78 -13.32
C ARG A 149 7.18 17.05 -12.97
N GLU A 150 7.20 16.32 -11.85
CA GLU A 150 5.98 15.86 -11.20
C GLU A 150 5.11 17.06 -10.80
N ILE A 151 3.82 16.98 -11.10
CA ILE A 151 2.85 18.07 -10.89
C ILE A 151 1.98 17.81 -9.66
N ASP A 152 2.06 16.61 -9.08
CA ASP A 152 1.46 16.31 -7.80
C ASP A 152 2.32 16.82 -6.65
N THR A 153 1.65 17.15 -5.55
CA THR A 153 2.29 17.50 -4.27
C THR A 153 2.17 16.34 -3.29
N MET A 154 3.01 16.36 -2.25
CA MET A 154 2.95 15.38 -1.16
C MET A 154 1.75 15.62 -0.25
N ASP A 155 1.23 14.53 0.30
CA ASP A 155 0.24 14.53 1.37
C ASP A 155 0.76 15.27 2.60
N THR A 156 -0.10 16.08 3.25
CA THR A 156 0.30 16.90 4.41
C THR A 156 0.74 16.07 5.61
N PHE A 157 0.37 14.78 5.65
CA PHE A 157 0.85 13.85 6.67
C PHE A 157 2.33 13.51 6.53
N VAL A 158 2.95 13.73 5.36
CA VAL A 158 4.41 13.60 5.19
C VAL A 158 5.11 14.62 6.08
N ASP A 159 4.68 15.88 6.07
CA ASP A 159 5.31 16.94 6.87
C ASP A 159 5.14 16.71 8.38
N SER A 160 3.96 16.23 8.80
CA SER A 160 3.68 15.94 10.21
C SER A 160 4.25 14.59 10.70
N ALA A 161 4.77 13.75 9.80
CA ALA A 161 5.40 12.49 10.19
C ALA A 161 6.77 12.67 10.86
N TRP A 162 7.40 13.85 10.74
CA TRP A 162 8.76 14.08 11.24
C TRP A 162 8.99 15.47 11.89
N TYR A 163 8.00 16.36 11.94
CA TYR A 163 8.17 17.71 12.51
C TYR A 163 8.75 17.73 13.94
N TYR A 164 8.43 16.72 14.76
CA TYR A 164 8.95 16.59 16.13
C TYR A 164 10.47 16.32 16.17
N LEU A 165 11.04 15.74 15.11
CA LEU A 165 12.48 15.65 14.94
C LEU A 165 13.05 17.01 14.53
N ARG A 166 12.37 17.77 13.66
CA ARG A 166 12.85 19.10 13.25
C ARG A 166 12.93 20.09 14.41
N TYR A 167 12.11 19.95 15.43
CA TYR A 167 12.20 20.79 16.63
C TYR A 167 13.52 20.65 17.40
N THR A 168 14.21 19.52 17.28
CA THR A 168 15.49 19.33 17.98
C THR A 168 16.61 20.13 17.32
N ASP A 169 16.49 20.46 16.03
CA ASP A 169 17.42 21.27 15.27
C ASP A 169 16.73 22.04 14.11
N PRO A 170 15.99 23.12 14.41
CA PRO A 170 15.10 23.77 13.45
C PRO A 170 15.83 24.61 12.40
N HIS A 171 17.10 24.94 12.61
CA HIS A 171 17.91 25.80 11.74
C HIS A 171 19.01 25.03 10.99
N ASN A 172 19.05 23.70 11.11
CA ASN A 172 19.99 22.89 10.34
C ASN A 172 19.80 23.12 8.83
N ALA A 173 20.87 23.52 8.16
CA ALA A 173 20.91 23.82 6.72
C ALA A 173 21.80 22.84 5.94
N ASP A 174 22.32 21.81 6.63
CA ASP A 174 23.14 20.74 6.05
C ASP A 174 22.29 19.66 5.35
#